data_AF-A0A3N5PY56-F1
#
_entry.id   AF-A0A3N5PY56-F1
#
_cell.length_a   1.000
_cell.length_b   1.000
_cell.length_c   1.000
_cell.angle_alpha   90.00
_cell.angle_beta   90.00
_cell.angle_gamma   90.00
#
_symmetry.space_group_name_H-M   'P 1'
#
loop_
_entity.id
_entity.type
_entity.pdbx_description
1 polymer ?
#
loop_
_entity_poly.entity_id
_entity_poly.type
_entity_poly.pdbx_seq_one_letter_code
_entity_poly.pdbx_strand_id
1 'polypeptide(L)'
;MEKTTYQRDEHRVHLLMLHLVWTPKRRKPVLVGEVAKDCRKIIEAKCEEKGWTIKELAIQPDHLHIFLQVWPQDSVSNVVKELKGITAHELRKKTYTAFETSLDVDTQLLCRYGWERVSKNHRKIYRRSKRVVMIHKTFKYRLYPSRSQLVYLDRTLETCRCWYNHCLAERKDAWENEKKSIGKFEQLASVKDYRRENPYAAQVHSHIMQVVVQDLDKAFQAFFRRVKSGEAPGYPRFKGRNRLDSFGLKEYGNGFKVDGRRLRLTGMGRIRVRWHREMEGKVKAVRVLRQAGEWYACFSCEVEEKILPATGKQVGIDVGIHHLLATSDGEVVDNPQWYREAQSKLRIIQRTVSRRTMGGANRLKAVLALQRQHETLSNSRKDFLNKLAFQLTT
;
A
#
# COMPACT_ATOMS: atom_id res chain seq x y z
N MET A 1 38.41 -6.18 -21.65
CA MET A 1 37.75 -6.01 -20.33
C MET A 1 38.82 -6.21 -19.27
N GLU A 2 39.26 -5.13 -18.61
CA GLU A 2 40.17 -5.23 -17.47
C GLU A 2 39.56 -6.14 -16.40
N LYS A 3 40.33 -7.12 -15.92
CA LYS A 3 39.90 -8.01 -14.83
C LYS A 3 39.72 -7.16 -13.57
N THR A 4 38.52 -7.16 -12.99
CA THR A 4 38.25 -6.48 -11.72
C THR A 4 39.06 -7.16 -10.61
N THR A 5 40.11 -6.50 -10.13
CA THR A 5 41.01 -7.03 -9.10
C THR A 5 40.40 -6.87 -7.70
N TYR A 6 40.41 -7.95 -6.91
CA TYR A 6 40.03 -7.89 -5.49
C TYR A 6 41.02 -7.02 -4.71
N GLN A 7 40.52 -6.18 -3.80
CA GLN A 7 41.35 -5.48 -2.82
C GLN A 7 41.60 -6.37 -1.61
N ARG A 8 42.79 -6.24 -1.02
CA ARG A 8 43.22 -6.98 0.15
C ARG A 8 43.60 -6.00 1.24
N ASP A 9 43.09 -6.27 2.43
CA ASP A 9 43.50 -5.70 3.70
C ASP A 9 44.08 -6.83 4.57
N GLU A 10 44.75 -6.52 5.67
CA GLU A 10 45.47 -7.47 6.54
C GLU A 10 44.61 -8.68 6.96
N HIS A 11 43.30 -8.49 7.07
CA HIS A 11 42.36 -9.51 7.53
C HIS A 11 41.25 -9.85 6.53
N ARG A 12 41.18 -9.18 5.37
CA ARG A 12 40.00 -9.25 4.48
C ARG A 12 40.38 -9.12 3.02
N VAL A 13 39.77 -9.96 2.19
CA VAL A 13 39.75 -9.76 0.73
C VAL A 13 38.36 -9.29 0.35
N HIS A 14 38.25 -8.11 -0.26
CA HIS A 14 36.95 -7.51 -0.57
C HIS A 14 36.90 -6.91 -1.98
N LEU A 15 35.69 -6.88 -2.51
CA LEU A 15 35.35 -6.19 -3.74
C LEU A 15 33.91 -5.70 -3.61
N LEU A 16 33.74 -4.50 -3.04
CA LEU A 16 32.43 -3.89 -2.86
C LEU A 16 32.22 -2.86 -3.98
N MET A 17 31.43 -3.27 -4.97
CA MET A 17 31.10 -2.45 -6.14
C MET A 17 29.68 -1.90 -5.98
N LEU A 18 29.53 -0.58 -6.05
CA LEU A 18 28.26 0.12 -5.95
C LEU A 18 27.93 0.79 -7.28
N HIS A 19 26.76 0.48 -7.82
CA HIS A 19 26.15 1.25 -8.89
C HIS A 19 25.16 2.22 -8.27
N LEU A 20 25.52 3.50 -8.23
CA LEU A 20 24.67 4.56 -7.72
C LEU A 20 24.09 5.35 -8.87
N VAL A 21 22.80 5.62 -8.77
CA VAL A 21 22.07 6.44 -9.74
C VAL A 21 21.32 7.49 -8.97
N TRP A 22 21.51 8.76 -9.31
CA TRP A 22 20.67 9.82 -8.77
C TRP A 22 20.31 10.84 -9.83
N THR A 23 19.11 11.39 -9.66
CA THR A 23 18.50 12.35 -10.57
C THR A 23 18.33 13.70 -9.87
N PRO A 24 18.41 14.83 -10.60
CA PRO A 24 17.95 16.12 -10.12
C PRO A 24 16.46 16.08 -9.74
N LYS A 25 16.03 17.06 -8.93
CA LYS A 25 14.62 17.21 -8.53
C LYS A 25 13.75 17.32 -9.79
N ARG A 26 12.68 16.51 -9.87
CA ARG A 26 11.77 16.40 -11.03
C ARG A 26 12.45 16.01 -12.35
N ARG A 27 13.66 15.42 -12.33
CA ARG A 27 14.37 14.96 -13.53
C ARG A 27 14.56 16.07 -14.57
N LYS A 28 14.72 17.32 -14.11
CA LYS A 28 15.02 18.45 -14.98
C LYS A 28 16.42 18.26 -15.59
N PRO A 29 16.64 18.62 -16.87
CA PRO A 29 17.90 18.45 -17.56
C PRO A 29 18.93 19.53 -17.15
N VAL A 30 19.31 19.55 -15.86
CA VAL A 30 20.19 20.58 -15.27
C VAL A 30 21.66 20.18 -15.26
N LEU A 31 21.98 18.91 -15.44
CA LEU A 31 23.35 18.39 -15.49
C LEU A 31 23.91 18.51 -16.92
N VAL A 32 23.94 19.74 -17.43
CA VAL A 32 24.44 20.07 -18.77
C VAL A 32 25.50 21.14 -18.69
N GLY A 33 26.37 21.22 -19.71
CA GLY A 33 27.41 22.24 -19.81
C GLY A 33 28.33 22.27 -18.58
N GLU A 34 28.52 23.46 -18.00
CA GLU A 34 29.38 23.68 -16.84
C GLU A 34 28.92 22.92 -15.58
N VAL A 35 27.61 22.76 -15.39
CA VAL A 35 27.05 22.03 -14.23
C VAL A 35 27.48 20.55 -14.27
N ALA A 36 27.51 19.94 -15.44
CA ALA A 36 27.98 18.56 -15.60
C ALA A 36 29.48 18.43 -15.29
N LYS A 37 30.29 19.39 -15.76
CA LYS A 37 31.73 19.42 -15.50
C LYS A 37 32.03 19.58 -14.02
N ASP A 38 31.31 20.49 -13.35
CA ASP A 38 31.47 20.70 -11.91
C ASP A 38 30.98 19.51 -11.09
N CYS A 39 29.87 18.88 -11.48
CA CYS A 39 29.37 17.66 -10.84
C CYS A 39 30.42 16.54 -10.90
N ARG A 40 31.04 16.34 -12.08
CA ARG A 40 32.14 15.38 -12.25
C ARG A 40 33.31 15.67 -11.32
N LYS A 41 33.79 16.91 -11.29
CA LYS A 41 34.92 17.32 -10.43
C LYS A 41 34.65 17.05 -8.95
N ILE A 42 33.45 17.38 -8.46
CA ILE A 42 33.09 17.17 -7.04
C ILE A 42 33.07 15.68 -6.70
N ILE A 43 32.54 14.85 -7.60
CA ILE A 43 32.49 13.40 -7.42
C ILE A 43 33.89 12.80 -7.39
N GLU A 44 34.73 13.18 -8.35
CA GLU A 44 36.12 12.69 -8.45
C GLU A 44 36.91 13.06 -7.20
N ALA A 45 36.85 14.32 -6.78
CA ALA A 45 37.51 14.79 -5.55
C ALA A 45 37.01 14.03 -4.30
N LYS A 46 35.71 13.75 -4.22
CA LYS A 46 35.16 13.04 -3.06
C LYS A 46 35.52 11.55 -3.03
N CYS A 47 35.59 10.92 -4.20
CA CYS A 47 36.02 9.54 -4.31
C CYS A 47 37.51 9.41 -3.96
N GLU A 48 38.34 10.36 -4.39
CA GLU A 48 39.74 10.44 -4.01
C GLU A 48 39.91 10.60 -2.49
N GLU A 49 39.18 11.53 -1.85
CA GLU A 49 39.19 11.73 -0.39
C GLU A 49 38.87 10.45 0.39
N LYS A 50 37.91 9.64 -0.09
CA LYS A 50 37.47 8.41 0.57
C LYS A 50 38.23 7.16 0.14
N GLY A 51 39.20 7.30 -0.77
CA GLY A 51 39.90 6.18 -1.38
C GLY A 51 38.97 5.24 -2.15
N TRP A 52 37.85 5.75 -2.68
CA TRP A 52 36.94 5.00 -3.55
C TRP A 52 37.39 5.11 -5.00
N THR A 53 37.32 4.00 -5.73
CA THR A 53 37.73 3.99 -7.14
C THR A 53 36.51 4.11 -8.05
N ILE A 54 36.44 5.18 -8.84
CA ILE A 54 35.44 5.31 -9.90
C ILE A 54 35.85 4.38 -11.04
N LYS A 55 35.00 3.41 -11.37
CA LYS A 55 35.19 2.57 -12.57
C LYS A 55 34.53 3.17 -13.80
N GLU A 56 33.37 3.79 -13.60
CA GLU A 56 32.64 4.43 -14.68
C GLU A 56 31.76 5.55 -14.12
N LEU A 57 31.70 6.67 -14.84
CA LEU A 57 30.91 7.84 -14.47
C LEU A 57 30.26 8.42 -15.73
N ALA A 58 28.94 8.28 -15.83
CA ALA A 58 28.15 8.83 -16.92
C ALA A 58 27.19 9.89 -16.37
N ILE A 59 27.36 11.13 -16.82
CA ILE A 59 26.47 12.24 -16.50
C ILE A 59 25.58 12.50 -17.70
N GLN A 60 24.29 12.25 -17.52
CA GLN A 60 23.23 12.60 -18.47
C GLN A 60 22.59 13.91 -18.03
N PRO A 61 21.93 14.66 -18.93
CA PRO A 61 21.30 15.93 -18.60
C PRO A 61 20.39 15.88 -17.36
N ASP A 62 19.66 14.78 -17.18
CA ASP A 62 18.60 14.60 -16.20
C ASP A 62 18.90 13.53 -15.13
N HIS A 63 20.07 12.90 -15.17
CA HIS A 63 20.49 11.89 -14.18
C HIS A 63 21.97 11.55 -14.32
N LEU A 64 22.56 10.94 -13.29
CA LEU A 64 23.90 10.37 -13.43
C LEU A 64 23.94 8.92 -12.98
N HIS A 65 24.80 8.16 -13.63
CA HIS A 65 25.23 6.83 -13.23
C HIS A 65 26.69 6.88 -12.79
N ILE A 66 26.98 6.29 -11.63
CA ILE A 66 28.35 6.10 -11.18
C ILE A 66 28.55 4.67 -10.69
N PHE A 67 29.62 4.05 -11.14
CA PHE A 67 30.06 2.74 -10.73
C PHE A 67 31.35 2.87 -9.91
N LEU A 68 31.25 2.52 -8.63
CA LEU A 68 32.27 2.79 -7.63
C LEU A 68 32.75 1.49 -7.00
N GLN A 69 34.03 1.40 -6.73
CA GLN A 69 34.61 0.46 -5.79
C GLN A 69 34.80 1.19 -4.45
N VAL A 70 34.23 0.66 -3.38
CA VAL A 70 34.29 1.27 -2.05
C VAL A 70 34.84 0.28 -1.02
N TRP A 71 35.20 0.81 0.15
CA TRP A 71 35.67 0.00 1.26
C TRP A 71 34.52 -0.65 2.04
N PRO A 72 34.70 -1.85 2.63
CA PRO A 72 33.64 -2.57 3.33
C PRO A 72 33.18 -1.89 4.63
N GLN A 73 33.99 -1.01 5.23
CA GLN A 73 33.58 -0.17 6.36
C GLN A 73 32.57 0.91 5.97
N ASP A 74 32.53 1.30 4.69
CA ASP A 74 31.61 2.33 4.21
C ASP A 74 30.28 1.71 3.82
N SER A 75 29.27 1.91 4.68
CA SER A 75 27.91 1.49 4.34
C SER A 75 27.41 2.19 3.10
N VAL A 76 26.60 1.51 2.29
CA VAL A 76 25.99 2.08 1.07
C VAL A 76 25.24 3.39 1.37
N SER A 77 24.58 3.46 2.54
CA SER A 77 23.89 4.68 2.98
C SER A 77 24.86 5.86 3.18
N ASN A 78 26.04 5.60 3.74
CA ASN A 78 27.08 6.62 3.91
C ASN A 78 27.65 7.05 2.57
N VAL A 79 27.97 6.09 1.68
CA VAL A 79 28.48 6.40 0.33
C VAL A 79 27.50 7.28 -0.44
N VAL A 80 26.20 6.96 -0.39
CA VAL A 80 25.15 7.78 -1.02
C VAL A 80 25.07 9.16 -0.38
N LYS A 81 25.11 9.25 0.95
CA LYS A 81 25.07 10.53 1.67
C LYS A 81 26.24 11.43 1.29
N GLU A 82 27.45 10.90 1.23
CA GLU A 82 28.66 11.64 0.88
C GLU A 82 28.63 12.07 -0.59
N LEU A 83 28.37 11.17 -1.54
CA LEU A 83 28.43 11.54 -2.96
C LEU A 83 27.24 12.37 -3.41
N LYS A 84 26.01 11.92 -3.16
CA LYS A 84 24.81 12.65 -3.59
C LYS A 84 24.60 13.92 -2.77
N GLY A 85 24.85 13.86 -1.46
CA GLY A 85 24.62 14.99 -0.57
C GLY A 85 25.57 16.15 -0.87
N ILE A 86 26.87 15.87 -0.98
CA ILE A 86 27.89 16.91 -1.23
C ILE A 86 27.76 17.47 -2.65
N THR A 87 27.57 16.62 -3.66
CA THR A 87 27.36 17.11 -5.03
C THR A 87 26.15 18.04 -5.13
N ALA A 88 25.04 17.68 -4.48
CA ALA A 88 23.86 18.54 -4.47
C ALA A 88 24.07 19.85 -3.70
N HIS A 89 24.89 19.84 -2.64
CA HIS A 89 25.18 21.02 -1.82
C HIS A 89 26.12 21.99 -2.54
N GLU A 90 27.25 21.50 -3.04
CA GLU A 90 28.28 22.31 -3.69
C GLU A 90 27.80 22.89 -5.03
N LEU A 91 27.02 22.13 -5.81
CA LEU A 91 26.41 22.65 -7.04
C LEU A 91 25.38 23.76 -6.77
N ARG A 92 24.69 23.74 -5.62
CA ARG A 92 23.73 24.81 -5.26
C ARG A 92 24.42 26.09 -4.79
N LYS A 93 25.60 25.98 -4.18
CA LYS A 93 26.39 27.14 -3.74
C LYS A 93 26.93 27.96 -4.90
N LYS A 94 27.28 27.32 -6.01
CA LYS A 94 27.90 27.97 -7.19
C LYS A 94 26.94 28.85 -8.02
N THR A 95 25.80 29.30 -7.47
CA THR A 95 24.83 30.24 -8.08
C THR A 95 24.60 30.03 -9.58
N TYR A 96 24.16 28.84 -10.00
CA TYR A 96 23.66 28.67 -11.38
C TYR A 96 22.18 29.07 -11.48
N THR A 97 21.89 29.96 -12.43
CA THR A 97 20.54 30.45 -12.78
C THR A 97 19.55 29.32 -13.09
N ALA A 98 20.04 28.15 -13.53
CA ALA A 98 19.25 26.95 -13.81
C ALA A 98 18.58 26.32 -12.56
N PHE A 99 19.08 26.60 -11.35
CA PHE A 99 18.53 26.07 -10.10
C PHE A 99 17.49 27.00 -9.45
N GLU A 100 17.53 28.30 -9.74
CA GLU A 100 16.66 29.31 -9.13
C GLU A 100 15.19 29.21 -9.59
N THR A 101 14.94 28.75 -10.82
CA THR A 101 13.58 28.49 -11.33
C THR A 101 12.98 27.14 -10.88
N SER A 102 13.58 26.49 -9.87
CA SER A 102 13.19 25.13 -9.42
C SER A 102 12.78 25.02 -7.94
N LEU A 103 12.76 26.14 -7.22
CA LEU A 103 12.40 26.17 -5.80
C LEU A 103 10.90 26.26 -5.53
N ASP A 104 10.06 26.10 -6.56
CA ASP A 104 8.62 26.04 -6.35
C ASP A 104 8.06 24.62 -6.49
N VAL A 105 7.59 24.11 -5.34
CA VAL A 105 6.67 22.98 -5.14
C VAL A 105 7.19 21.60 -5.63
N ASP A 106 6.37 20.72 -6.17
CA ASP A 106 5.99 19.54 -5.41
C ASP A 106 6.62 18.15 -5.70
N THR A 107 6.16 17.20 -4.90
CA THR A 107 6.66 15.90 -4.48
C THR A 107 6.12 14.76 -5.36
N GLN A 108 6.04 14.96 -6.67
CA GLN A 108 5.43 13.99 -7.58
C GLN A 108 6.09 14.01 -8.95
N LEU A 109 6.91 13.00 -9.24
CA LEU A 109 7.15 12.44 -10.59
C LEU A 109 8.09 11.23 -10.45
N LEU A 110 7.65 10.26 -9.64
CA LEU A 110 7.99 8.87 -9.89
C LEU A 110 7.16 8.43 -11.10
N CYS A 111 7.80 7.74 -12.03
CA CYS A 111 7.23 7.02 -13.16
C CYS A 111 6.78 7.86 -14.36
N ARG A 112 7.72 8.12 -15.29
CA ARG A 112 7.48 8.07 -16.74
C ARG A 112 8.80 7.67 -17.43
N TYR A 113 8.70 6.79 -18.43
CA TYR A 113 9.77 6.07 -19.16
C TYR A 113 10.36 4.88 -18.37
N GLY A 114 9.91 3.63 -18.54
CA GLY A 114 9.71 2.91 -19.82
C GLY A 114 11.09 2.39 -20.27
N TRP A 115 11.65 1.39 -19.59
CA TRP A 115 11.66 -0.02 -20.02
C TRP A 115 11.77 -0.16 -21.53
N GLU A 116 13.01 -0.23 -22.04
CA GLU A 116 13.36 -1.23 -23.04
C GLU A 116 14.88 -1.46 -23.10
N ARG A 117 15.22 -2.76 -23.11
CA ARG A 117 16.49 -3.42 -23.51
C ARG A 117 17.66 -3.61 -22.52
N VAL A 118 17.49 -4.71 -21.76
CA VAL A 118 18.32 -5.94 -21.71
C VAL A 118 19.81 -5.87 -21.30
N SER A 119 20.20 -6.68 -20.32
CA SER A 119 21.41 -7.52 -20.40
C SER A 119 21.38 -8.70 -19.41
N LYS A 120 21.61 -9.91 -19.93
CA LYS A 120 21.35 -11.22 -19.28
C LYS A 120 22.27 -11.56 -18.09
N ASN A 121 23.32 -10.78 -17.81
CA ASN A 121 24.24 -11.04 -16.69
C ASN A 121 23.75 -10.53 -15.31
N HIS A 122 22.63 -9.81 -15.28
CA HIS A 122 21.96 -9.36 -14.06
C HIS A 122 21.45 -10.53 -13.18
N ARG A 123 21.22 -11.71 -13.78
CA ARG A 123 20.64 -12.89 -13.10
C ARG A 123 21.61 -13.61 -12.15
N LYS A 124 22.94 -13.46 -12.28
CA LYS A 124 23.91 -14.18 -11.42
C LYS A 124 24.17 -13.49 -10.08
N ILE A 125 23.94 -12.19 -9.97
CA ILE A 125 24.14 -11.41 -8.73
C ILE A 125 23.04 -11.67 -7.69
N TYR A 126 21.83 -12.03 -8.12
CA TYR A 126 20.69 -12.31 -7.22
C TYR A 126 20.79 -13.63 -6.43
N ARG A 127 21.80 -14.47 -6.68
CA ARG A 127 21.81 -15.86 -6.18
C ARG A 127 22.49 -16.05 -4.82
N ARG A 128 22.92 -15.00 -4.11
CA ARG A 128 23.71 -15.15 -2.87
C ARG A 128 23.40 -14.21 -1.69
N SER A 129 22.17 -13.70 -1.59
CA SER A 129 21.62 -13.29 -0.28
C SER A 129 20.15 -13.74 -0.21
N LYS A 130 19.88 -14.86 0.46
CA LYS A 130 18.51 -15.25 0.83
C LYS A 130 18.04 -14.32 1.95
N ARG A 131 17.76 -13.06 1.63
CA ARG A 131 16.85 -12.26 2.46
C ARG A 131 15.45 -12.75 2.13
N VAL A 132 14.81 -13.40 3.09
CA VAL A 132 13.39 -13.74 3.01
C VAL A 132 12.64 -12.42 2.93
N VAL A 133 12.03 -12.14 1.77
CA VAL A 133 11.19 -10.95 1.61
C VAL A 133 9.88 -11.24 2.34
N MET A 134 9.58 -10.46 3.37
CA MET A 134 8.30 -10.56 4.08
C MET A 134 7.26 -9.73 3.32
N ILE A 135 6.17 -10.37 2.91
CA ILE A 135 5.02 -9.70 2.28
C ILE A 135 3.80 -9.75 3.20
N HIS A 136 2.97 -8.71 3.13
CA HIS A 136 1.69 -8.69 3.84
C HIS A 136 0.59 -9.28 2.96
N LYS A 137 0.06 -10.45 3.34
CA LYS A 137 -1.13 -11.04 2.71
C LYS A 137 -2.37 -10.80 3.58
N THR A 138 -3.51 -10.54 2.94
CA THR A 138 -4.79 -10.47 3.65
C THR A 138 -5.62 -11.72 3.37
N PHE A 139 -5.93 -12.49 4.41
CA PHE A 139 -6.80 -13.65 4.34
C PHE A 139 -8.22 -13.29 4.82
N LYS A 140 -9.21 -13.39 3.92
CA LYS A 140 -10.62 -13.09 4.21
C LYS A 140 -11.39 -14.38 4.45
N TYR A 141 -12.02 -14.54 5.61
CA TYR A 141 -12.88 -15.69 5.96
C TYR A 141 -14.29 -15.26 6.37
N ARG A 142 -15.29 -16.09 6.08
CA ARG A 142 -16.69 -15.83 6.48
C ARG A 142 -16.91 -16.20 7.95
N LEU A 143 -17.59 -15.31 8.67
CA LEU A 143 -18.03 -15.47 10.04
C LEU A 143 -19.50 -15.90 10.09
N TYR A 144 -19.84 -16.75 11.06
CA TYR A 144 -21.21 -17.18 11.35
C TYR A 144 -21.54 -16.83 12.80
N PRO A 145 -21.82 -15.55 13.09
CA PRO A 145 -22.22 -15.10 14.42
C PRO A 145 -23.64 -15.59 14.79
N SER A 146 -23.87 -15.83 16.08
CA SER A 146 -25.21 -16.03 16.63
C SER A 146 -26.01 -14.72 16.61
N ARG A 147 -27.33 -14.80 16.88
CA ARG A 147 -28.19 -13.61 16.95
C ARG A 147 -27.73 -12.59 18.01
N SER A 148 -27.29 -13.06 19.17
CA SER A 148 -26.74 -12.18 20.22
C SER A 148 -25.41 -11.54 19.80
N GLN A 149 -24.55 -12.29 19.11
CA GLN A 149 -23.30 -11.77 18.57
C GLN A 149 -23.52 -10.73 17.48
N LEU A 150 -24.52 -10.91 16.61
CA LEU A 150 -24.89 -9.92 15.59
C LEU A 150 -25.27 -8.57 16.20
N VAL A 151 -26.10 -8.59 17.25
CA VAL A 151 -26.49 -7.37 17.97
C VAL A 151 -25.26 -6.65 18.52
N TYR A 152 -24.31 -7.39 19.09
CA TYR A 152 -23.08 -6.81 19.62
C TYR A 152 -22.16 -6.25 18.53
N LEU A 153 -22.04 -6.97 17.40
CA LEU A 153 -21.26 -6.53 16.24
C LEU A 153 -21.82 -5.22 15.64
N ASP A 154 -23.14 -5.13 15.49
CA ASP A 154 -23.80 -3.92 15.01
C ASP A 154 -23.68 -2.75 16.01
N ARG A 155 -23.82 -3.01 17.32
CA ARG A 155 -23.55 -2.01 18.37
C ARG A 155 -22.12 -1.49 18.29
N THR A 156 -21.14 -2.38 18.08
CA THR A 156 -19.74 -2.00 17.95
C THR A 156 -19.51 -1.10 16.73
N LEU A 157 -20.09 -1.43 15.57
CA LEU A 157 -20.02 -0.56 14.38
C LEU A 157 -20.63 0.81 14.65
N GLU A 158 -21.75 0.87 15.37
CA GLU A 158 -22.39 2.13 15.72
C GLU A 158 -21.54 2.98 16.66
N THR A 159 -20.93 2.37 17.70
CA THR A 159 -19.96 3.05 18.56
C THR A 159 -18.76 3.56 17.75
N CYS A 160 -18.24 2.77 16.81
CA CYS A 160 -17.16 3.19 15.91
C CYS A 160 -17.57 4.38 15.03
N ARG A 161 -18.82 4.39 14.54
CA ARG A 161 -19.36 5.48 13.72
C ARG A 161 -19.47 6.77 14.52
N CYS A 162 -20.00 6.70 15.75
CA CYS A 162 -20.09 7.85 16.64
C CYS A 162 -18.70 8.40 16.97
N TRP A 163 -17.75 7.52 17.31
CA TRP A 163 -16.37 7.92 17.60
C TRP A 163 -15.67 8.56 16.39
N TYR A 164 -15.79 7.95 15.20
CA TYR A 164 -15.26 8.54 13.97
C TYR A 164 -15.80 9.96 13.74
N ASN A 165 -17.12 10.13 13.91
CA ASN A 165 -17.77 11.43 13.69
C ASN A 165 -17.37 12.45 14.76
N HIS A 166 -17.23 12.04 16.01
CA HIS A 166 -16.74 12.90 17.08
C HIS A 166 -15.32 13.41 16.77
N CYS A 167 -14.38 12.51 16.43
CA CYS A 167 -13.02 12.90 16.04
C CYS A 167 -12.98 13.78 14.77
N LEU A 168 -13.91 13.58 13.83
CA LEU A 168 -14.00 14.42 12.64
C LEU A 168 -14.55 15.81 12.96
N ALA A 169 -15.57 15.90 13.82
CA ALA A 169 -16.13 17.16 14.29
C ALA A 169 -15.06 17.96 15.04
N GLU A 170 -14.38 17.34 15.99
CA GLU A 170 -13.29 17.95 16.76
C GLU A 170 -12.21 18.57 15.87
N ARG A 171 -11.72 17.83 14.85
CA ARG A 171 -10.74 18.36 13.89
C ARG A 171 -11.30 19.54 13.07
N LYS A 172 -12.59 19.50 12.75
CA LYS A 172 -13.25 20.53 11.96
C LYS A 172 -13.44 21.80 12.80
N ASP A 173 -13.97 21.66 14.01
CA ASP A 173 -14.25 22.76 14.94
C ASP A 173 -12.96 23.47 15.36
N ALA A 174 -11.90 22.70 15.67
CA ALA A 174 -10.59 23.26 16.01
C ALA A 174 -9.97 24.07 14.86
N TRP A 175 -10.18 23.64 13.61
CA TRP A 175 -9.72 24.38 12.45
C TRP A 175 -10.58 25.63 12.16
N GLU A 176 -11.90 25.52 12.30
CA GLU A 176 -12.83 26.61 12.06
C GLU A 176 -12.65 27.73 13.09
N ASN A 177 -12.59 27.39 14.37
CA ASN A 177 -12.55 28.35 15.48
C ASN A 177 -11.13 28.85 15.80
N GLU A 178 -10.15 27.94 15.89
CA GLU A 178 -8.81 28.24 16.41
C GLU A 178 -7.70 28.16 15.34
N LYS A 179 -8.04 27.70 14.12
CA LYS A 179 -7.07 27.38 13.05
C LYS A 179 -6.01 26.36 13.52
N LYS A 180 -6.36 25.54 14.51
CA LYS A 180 -5.49 24.52 15.08
C LYS A 180 -5.70 23.19 14.36
N SER A 181 -4.61 22.49 14.07
CA SER A 181 -4.65 21.14 13.50
C SER A 181 -4.50 20.09 14.58
N ILE A 182 -5.60 19.36 14.85
CA ILE A 182 -5.58 18.23 15.80
C ILE A 182 -5.00 16.99 15.12
N GLY A 183 -3.92 16.47 15.71
CA GLY A 183 -3.19 15.32 15.21
C GLY A 183 -3.77 13.97 15.66
N LYS A 184 -3.34 12.90 14.99
CA LYS A 184 -3.67 11.51 15.37
C LYS A 184 -3.32 11.19 16.82
N PHE A 185 -2.18 11.65 17.31
CA PHE A 185 -1.67 11.26 18.63
C PHE A 185 -2.52 11.85 19.77
N GLU A 186 -2.98 13.09 19.62
CA GLU A 186 -3.91 13.74 20.55
C GLU A 186 -5.22 12.94 20.64
N GLN A 187 -5.79 12.57 19.49
CA GLN A 187 -7.02 11.77 19.44
C GLN A 187 -6.85 10.32 19.93
N LEU A 188 -5.63 9.77 19.84
CA LEU A 188 -5.33 8.46 20.43
C LEU A 188 -5.27 8.54 21.96
N ALA A 189 -4.80 9.67 22.51
CA ALA A 189 -4.79 9.90 23.96
C ALA A 189 -6.23 10.05 24.50
N SER A 190 -7.10 10.78 23.80
CA SER A 190 -8.49 11.01 24.20
C SER A 190 -9.38 9.75 24.17
N VAL A 191 -8.92 8.65 23.56
CA VAL A 191 -9.63 7.36 23.59
C VAL A 191 -9.90 6.90 25.04
N LYS A 192 -8.98 7.15 25.97
CA LYS A 192 -9.15 6.74 27.37
C LYS A 192 -10.31 7.51 28.03
N ASP A 193 -10.39 8.81 27.77
CA ASP A 193 -11.38 9.70 28.36
C ASP A 193 -12.77 9.45 27.75
N TYR A 194 -12.84 9.33 26.42
CA TYR A 194 -14.08 8.98 25.74
C TYR A 194 -14.68 7.65 26.21
N ARG A 195 -13.83 6.64 26.48
CA ARG A 195 -14.30 5.36 27.02
C ARG A 195 -14.77 5.44 28.47
N ARG A 196 -14.32 6.45 29.23
CA ARG A 196 -14.75 6.70 30.60
C ARG A 196 -16.12 7.39 30.63
N GLU A 197 -16.33 8.33 29.72
CA GLU A 197 -17.55 9.14 29.64
C GLU A 197 -18.70 8.40 28.92
N ASN A 198 -18.38 7.55 27.94
CA ASN A 198 -19.39 6.87 27.13
C ASN A 198 -19.54 5.38 27.50
N PRO A 199 -20.70 4.97 28.07
CA PRO A 199 -20.94 3.57 28.48
C PRO A 199 -20.88 2.55 27.33
N TYR A 200 -21.18 2.97 26.10
CA TYR A 200 -21.08 2.10 24.92
C TYR A 200 -19.62 1.91 24.50
N ALA A 201 -18.80 2.95 24.59
CA ALA A 201 -17.38 2.89 24.28
C ALA A 201 -16.59 2.12 25.36
N ALA A 202 -17.04 2.15 26.62
CA ALA A 202 -16.47 1.35 27.70
C ALA A 202 -16.50 -0.15 27.38
N GLN A 203 -17.61 -0.62 26.81
CA GLN A 203 -17.83 -2.02 26.42
C GLN A 203 -16.96 -2.46 25.23
N VAL A 204 -16.54 -1.52 24.37
CA VAL A 204 -15.74 -1.80 23.19
C VAL A 204 -14.25 -1.84 23.53
N HIS A 205 -13.53 -2.79 22.93
CA HIS A 205 -12.09 -2.94 23.11
C HIS A 205 -11.33 -1.69 22.62
N SER A 206 -10.33 -1.23 23.38
CA SER A 206 -9.58 0.00 23.09
C SER A 206 -8.94 0.02 21.69
N HIS A 207 -8.43 -1.12 21.22
CA HIS A 207 -7.84 -1.23 19.88
C HIS A 207 -8.82 -0.85 18.76
N ILE A 208 -10.11 -1.14 18.92
CA ILE A 208 -11.13 -0.80 17.93
C ILE A 208 -11.22 0.72 17.79
N MET A 209 -11.28 1.42 18.92
CA MET A 209 -11.34 2.89 18.98
C MET A 209 -10.07 3.52 18.38
N GLN A 210 -8.91 2.96 18.68
CA GLN A 210 -7.63 3.42 18.13
C GLN A 210 -7.54 3.21 16.61
N VAL A 211 -8.03 2.07 16.10
CA VAL A 211 -8.07 1.80 14.66
C VAL A 211 -9.00 2.77 13.93
N VAL A 212 -10.12 3.17 14.54
CA VAL A 212 -11.00 4.20 13.98
C VAL A 212 -10.27 5.53 13.82
N VAL A 213 -9.48 5.96 14.81
CA VAL A 213 -8.64 7.18 14.70
C VAL A 213 -7.59 7.03 13.59
N GLN A 214 -6.96 5.85 13.46
CA GLN A 214 -6.01 5.58 12.38
C GLN A 214 -6.67 5.62 10.99
N ASP A 215 -7.90 5.12 10.87
CA ASP A 215 -8.63 5.11 9.61
C ASP A 215 -9.10 6.54 9.22
N LEU A 216 -9.46 7.38 10.21
CA LEU A 216 -9.68 8.81 9.99
C LEU A 216 -8.40 9.53 9.54
N ASP A 217 -7.28 9.25 10.21
CA ASP A 217 -5.99 9.86 9.89
C ASP A 217 -5.54 9.53 8.46
N LYS A 218 -5.70 8.27 8.03
CA LYS A 218 -5.45 7.87 6.63
C LYS A 218 -6.32 8.62 5.63
N ALA A 219 -7.58 8.91 5.98
CA ALA A 219 -8.46 9.70 5.13
C ALA A 219 -7.95 11.14 4.98
N PHE A 220 -7.49 11.77 6.07
CA PHE A 220 -6.85 13.09 6.02
C PHE A 220 -5.52 13.09 5.27
N GLN A 221 -4.66 12.09 5.48
CA GLN A 221 -3.41 11.94 4.72
C GLN A 221 -3.68 11.84 3.20
N ALA A 222 -4.70 11.07 2.81
CA ALA A 222 -5.11 10.97 1.42
C ALA A 222 -5.68 12.29 0.88
N PHE A 223 -6.43 13.03 1.70
CA PHE A 223 -6.93 14.37 1.38
C PHE A 223 -5.78 15.35 1.12
N PHE A 224 -4.85 15.51 2.08
CA PHE A 224 -3.72 16.42 1.93
C PHE A 224 -2.78 16.03 0.80
N ARG A 225 -2.58 14.73 0.56
CA ARG A 225 -1.83 14.25 -0.62
C ARG A 225 -2.45 14.75 -1.93
N ARG A 226 -3.78 14.76 -2.05
CA ARG A 226 -4.49 15.24 -3.24
C ARG A 226 -4.46 16.75 -3.39
N VAL A 227 -4.61 17.48 -2.28
CA VAL A 227 -4.43 18.94 -2.25
C VAL A 227 -3.05 19.30 -2.81
N LYS A 228 -2.03 18.61 -2.31
CA LYS A 228 -0.63 18.78 -2.69
C LYS A 228 -0.35 18.41 -4.15
N SER A 229 -1.09 17.47 -4.71
CA SER A 229 -0.98 17.10 -6.13
C SER A 229 -1.77 17.99 -7.08
N GLY A 230 -2.49 19.00 -6.59
CA GLY A 230 -3.38 19.83 -7.39
C GLY A 230 -4.63 19.08 -7.91
N GLU A 231 -4.92 17.90 -7.38
CA GLU A 231 -6.16 17.16 -7.70
C GLU A 231 -7.34 17.73 -6.93
N ALA A 232 -8.57 17.58 -7.44
CA ALA A 232 -9.79 17.91 -6.72
C ALA A 232 -9.94 17.02 -5.45
N PRO A 233 -9.67 17.54 -4.24
CA PRO A 233 -9.58 16.72 -3.05
C PRO A 233 -10.93 16.68 -2.34
N GLY A 234 -11.49 15.48 -2.15
CA GLY A 234 -12.69 15.29 -1.33
C GLY A 234 -12.36 15.28 0.16
N TYR A 235 -12.85 16.27 0.91
CA TYR A 235 -12.68 16.34 2.37
C TYR A 235 -13.33 15.12 3.08
N PRO A 236 -12.73 14.57 4.16
CA PRO A 236 -13.34 13.49 4.94
C PRO A 236 -14.75 13.85 5.44
N ARG A 237 -15.74 13.01 5.15
CA ARG A 237 -17.15 13.27 5.48
C ARG A 237 -17.60 12.48 6.70
N PHE A 238 -18.58 13.04 7.42
CA PHE A 238 -19.32 12.33 8.46
C PHE A 238 -19.92 11.03 7.93
N LYS A 239 -19.89 10.00 8.76
CA LYS A 239 -20.44 8.67 8.48
C LYS A 239 -21.89 8.63 8.98
N GLY A 240 -22.82 8.61 8.03
CA GLY A 240 -24.22 8.29 8.30
C GLY A 240 -24.39 6.83 8.76
N ARG A 241 -25.58 6.50 9.26
CA ARG A 241 -25.93 5.12 9.66
C ARG A 241 -25.68 4.17 8.48
N ASN A 242 -25.08 3.01 8.75
CA ASN A 242 -24.71 2.01 7.73
C ASN A 242 -23.67 2.46 6.68
N ARG A 243 -22.84 3.47 6.99
CA ARG A 243 -21.69 3.89 6.12
C ARG A 243 -20.33 3.44 6.66
N LEU A 244 -20.31 2.87 7.86
CA LEU A 244 -19.14 2.28 8.48
C LEU A 244 -19.44 0.79 8.66
N ASP A 245 -18.74 -0.03 7.89
CA ASP A 245 -19.02 -1.46 7.79
C ASP A 245 -17.84 -2.31 8.29
N SER A 246 -16.82 -1.70 8.90
CA SER A 246 -15.70 -2.47 9.44
C SER A 246 -15.07 -1.85 10.66
N PHE A 247 -14.53 -2.69 11.54
CA PHE A 247 -13.68 -2.30 12.65
C PHE A 247 -12.50 -3.27 12.77
N GLY A 248 -11.39 -2.84 13.37
CA GLY A 248 -10.17 -3.63 13.42
C GLY A 248 -9.57 -3.77 14.81
N LEU A 249 -8.79 -4.83 14.98
CA LEU A 249 -7.93 -5.09 16.12
C LEU A 249 -6.51 -5.26 15.60
N LYS A 250 -5.58 -4.49 16.18
CA LYS A 250 -4.25 -4.27 15.61
C LYS A 250 -3.18 -5.30 16.01
N GLU A 251 -3.46 -6.16 16.97
CA GLU A 251 -2.47 -7.06 17.58
C GLU A 251 -3.07 -8.43 17.93
N TYR A 252 -2.41 -9.49 17.47
CA TYR A 252 -2.80 -10.87 17.78
C TYR A 252 -2.59 -11.21 19.25
N GLY A 253 -3.56 -11.89 19.87
CA GLY A 253 -3.57 -12.19 21.30
C GLY A 253 -4.17 -11.07 22.16
N ASN A 254 -4.21 -9.83 21.64
CA ASN A 254 -4.76 -8.67 22.32
C ASN A 254 -6.03 -8.15 21.62
N GLY A 255 -7.18 -8.63 22.12
CA GLY A 255 -8.49 -8.33 21.56
C GLY A 255 -9.03 -9.44 20.64
N PHE A 256 -8.15 -10.21 19.99
CA PHE A 256 -8.56 -11.38 19.21
C PHE A 256 -7.57 -12.54 19.29
N LYS A 257 -8.09 -13.77 19.19
CA LYS A 257 -7.29 -15.00 19.12
C LYS A 257 -8.02 -16.05 18.29
N VAL A 258 -7.29 -16.79 17.47
CA VAL A 258 -7.83 -17.97 16.77
C VAL A 258 -7.92 -19.11 17.78
N ASP A 259 -9.10 -19.71 17.90
CA ASP A 259 -9.44 -20.72 18.89
C ASP A 259 -10.08 -21.92 18.17
N GLY A 260 -9.23 -22.74 17.55
CA GLY A 260 -9.61 -23.86 16.69
C GLY A 260 -10.51 -23.42 15.52
N ARG A 261 -11.75 -23.93 15.49
CA ARG A 261 -12.76 -23.60 14.46
C ARG A 261 -13.47 -22.26 14.69
N ARG A 262 -13.07 -21.49 15.72
CA ARG A 262 -13.72 -20.23 16.11
C ARG A 262 -12.70 -19.10 16.21
N LEU A 263 -13.19 -17.88 16.04
CA LEU A 263 -12.45 -16.65 16.32
C LEU A 263 -12.96 -16.09 17.64
N ARG A 264 -12.08 -15.98 18.63
CA ARG A 264 -12.39 -15.29 19.89
C ARG A 264 -12.14 -13.81 19.71
N LEU A 265 -13.17 -13.00 19.93
CA LEU A 265 -13.11 -11.53 19.93
C LEU A 265 -13.50 -11.04 21.33
N THR A 266 -12.70 -10.14 21.90
CA THR A 266 -13.00 -9.55 23.20
C THR A 266 -14.33 -8.80 23.16
N GLY A 267 -15.21 -9.05 24.14
CA GLY A 267 -16.57 -8.52 24.20
C GLY A 267 -17.61 -9.29 23.37
N MET A 268 -17.21 -9.99 22.30
CA MET A 268 -18.12 -10.70 21.37
C MET A 268 -18.10 -12.23 21.54
N GLY A 269 -17.14 -12.76 22.31
CA GLY A 269 -16.99 -14.18 22.56
C GLY A 269 -16.42 -14.94 21.35
N ARG A 270 -16.79 -16.23 21.24
CA ARG A 270 -16.29 -17.15 20.21
C ARG A 270 -17.26 -17.21 19.02
N ILE A 271 -16.83 -16.71 17.86
CA ILE A 271 -17.62 -16.71 16.62
C ILE A 271 -17.15 -17.83 15.70
N ARG A 272 -18.07 -18.58 15.09
CA ARG A 272 -17.72 -19.65 14.13
C ARG A 272 -17.12 -19.04 12.85
N VAL A 273 -16.04 -19.63 12.36
CA VAL A 273 -15.36 -19.20 11.12
C VAL A 273 -15.38 -20.35 10.12
N ARG A 274 -15.61 -20.04 8.83
CA ARG A 274 -15.39 -21.01 7.75
C ARG A 274 -13.98 -20.86 7.18
N TRP A 275 -13.08 -21.67 7.72
CA TRP A 275 -11.72 -21.86 7.21
C TRP A 275 -11.79 -22.67 5.91
N HIS A 276 -11.67 -22.01 4.76
CA HIS A 276 -11.65 -22.65 3.43
C HIS A 276 -10.24 -22.79 2.86
N ARG A 277 -9.24 -22.26 3.57
CA ARG A 277 -7.81 -22.38 3.30
C ARG A 277 -7.06 -22.13 4.60
N GLU A 278 -5.84 -22.62 4.68
CA GLU A 278 -4.95 -22.36 5.81
C GLU A 278 -4.43 -20.91 5.78
N MET A 279 -4.18 -20.35 6.96
CA MET A 279 -3.52 -19.05 7.07
C MET A 279 -2.02 -19.25 7.07
N GLU A 280 -1.34 -18.63 6.11
CA GLU A 280 0.12 -18.63 6.06
C GLU A 280 0.67 -17.48 6.89
N GLY A 281 1.82 -17.71 7.54
CA GLY A 281 2.62 -16.68 8.17
C GLY A 281 2.10 -16.17 9.53
N LYS A 282 2.72 -15.10 10.01
CA LYS A 282 2.42 -14.52 11.33
C LYS A 282 1.24 -13.56 11.24
N VAL A 283 0.15 -13.87 11.96
CA VAL A 283 -1.03 -13.00 12.05
C VAL A 283 -0.68 -11.74 12.85
N LYS A 284 -0.89 -10.56 12.26
CA LYS A 284 -0.67 -9.26 12.93
C LYS A 284 -1.96 -8.64 13.43
N ALA A 285 -2.93 -8.48 12.54
CA ALA A 285 -4.15 -7.74 12.80
C ALA A 285 -5.35 -8.46 12.18
N VAL A 286 -6.54 -8.21 12.71
CA VAL A 286 -7.80 -8.65 12.10
C VAL A 286 -8.72 -7.44 11.90
N ARG A 287 -9.37 -7.36 10.75
CA ARG A 287 -10.46 -6.42 10.50
C ARG A 287 -11.74 -7.21 10.28
N VAL A 288 -12.74 -6.97 11.11
CA VAL A 288 -14.08 -7.53 10.97
C VAL A 288 -14.86 -6.62 10.02
N LEU A 289 -15.40 -7.20 8.95
CA LEU A 289 -16.07 -6.51 7.85
C LEU A 289 -17.49 -7.04 7.69
N ARG A 290 -18.45 -6.14 7.58
CA ARG A 290 -19.83 -6.40 7.16
C ARG A 290 -19.94 -6.11 5.67
N GLN A 291 -20.39 -7.07 4.88
CA GLN A 291 -20.57 -6.90 3.44
C GLN A 291 -21.81 -7.67 3.00
N ALA A 292 -22.75 -6.97 2.35
CA ALA A 292 -24.01 -7.53 1.84
C ALA A 292 -24.81 -8.37 2.87
N GLY A 293 -24.80 -7.93 4.13
CA GLY A 293 -25.48 -8.60 5.25
C GLY A 293 -24.71 -9.76 5.87
N GLU A 294 -23.54 -10.09 5.35
CA GLU A 294 -22.67 -11.14 5.87
C GLU A 294 -21.45 -10.54 6.59
N TRP A 295 -20.88 -11.31 7.50
CA TRP A 295 -19.71 -10.90 8.28
C TRP A 295 -18.47 -11.68 7.87
N TYR A 296 -17.34 -10.99 7.82
CA TYR A 296 -16.06 -11.53 7.42
C TYR A 296 -14.95 -11.09 8.38
N ALA A 297 -13.96 -11.96 8.60
CA ALA A 297 -12.71 -11.61 9.26
C ALA A 297 -11.60 -11.56 8.21
N CYS A 298 -10.98 -10.39 8.08
CA CYS A 298 -9.82 -10.15 7.22
C CYS A 298 -8.57 -10.11 8.10
N PHE A 299 -7.78 -11.19 8.10
CA PHE A 299 -6.51 -11.27 8.81
C PHE A 299 -5.39 -10.71 7.95
N SER A 300 -4.61 -9.78 8.49
CA SER A 300 -3.35 -9.34 7.90
C SER A 300 -2.23 -10.21 8.45
N CYS A 301 -1.58 -10.96 7.57
CA CYS A 301 -0.50 -11.89 7.91
C CYS A 301 0.79 -11.47 7.23
N GLU A 302 1.91 -11.60 7.95
CA GLU A 302 3.25 -11.52 7.40
C GLU A 302 3.66 -12.89 6.89
N VAL A 303 3.83 -13.00 5.58
CA VAL A 303 4.15 -14.25 4.89
C VAL A 303 5.49 -14.11 4.22
N GLU A 304 6.31 -15.14 4.37
CA GLU A 304 7.57 -15.26 3.64
C GLU A 304 7.28 -15.46 2.15
N GLU A 305 7.82 -14.59 1.31
CA GLU A 305 7.67 -14.70 -0.14
C GLU A 305 8.49 -15.89 -0.66
N LYS A 306 7.78 -16.90 -1.15
CA LYS A 306 8.38 -18.04 -1.85
C LYS A 306 8.52 -17.70 -3.32
N ILE A 307 9.71 -17.26 -3.72
CA ILE A 307 10.04 -17.01 -5.13
C ILE A 307 10.17 -18.37 -5.84
N LEU A 308 9.32 -18.61 -6.83
CA LEU A 308 9.40 -19.79 -7.69
C LEU A 308 10.60 -19.68 -8.66
N PRO A 309 11.28 -20.79 -9.01
CA PRO A 309 12.39 -20.74 -9.96
C PRO A 309 11.91 -20.29 -11.34
N ALA A 310 12.68 -19.40 -11.98
CA ALA A 310 12.35 -18.93 -13.32
C ALA A 310 12.42 -20.08 -14.34
N THR A 311 11.33 -20.31 -15.06
CA THR A 311 11.22 -21.35 -16.10
C THR A 311 11.92 -20.98 -17.40
N GLY A 312 12.22 -19.69 -17.62
CA GLY A 312 12.86 -19.17 -18.83
C GLY A 312 11.89 -18.95 -20.00
N LYS A 313 10.65 -19.46 -19.91
CA LYS A 313 9.57 -19.20 -20.86
C LYS A 313 9.07 -17.76 -20.73
N GLN A 314 8.67 -17.17 -21.84
CA GLN A 314 8.08 -15.84 -21.91
C GLN A 314 6.82 -15.96 -22.75
N VAL A 315 5.72 -15.41 -22.25
CA VAL A 315 4.44 -15.42 -22.93
C VAL A 315 3.96 -13.97 -23.01
N GLY A 316 3.64 -13.52 -24.23
CA GLY A 316 2.95 -12.25 -24.44
C GLY A 316 1.48 -12.41 -24.06
N ILE A 317 0.94 -11.47 -23.30
CA ILE A 317 -0.48 -11.46 -22.90
C ILE A 317 -1.12 -10.24 -23.53
N ASP A 318 -2.08 -10.46 -24.42
CA ASP A 318 -2.97 -9.43 -24.93
C ASP A 318 -4.33 -9.53 -24.24
N VAL A 319 -4.90 -8.39 -23.83
CA VAL A 319 -6.17 -8.33 -23.09
C VAL A 319 -7.22 -7.63 -23.92
N GLY A 320 -8.32 -8.32 -24.20
CA GLY A 320 -9.37 -7.86 -25.11
C GLY A 320 -10.75 -7.76 -24.47
N ILE A 321 -11.70 -7.24 -25.25
CA ILE A 321 -13.12 -7.19 -24.90
C ILE A 321 -13.85 -8.43 -25.40
N HIS A 322 -13.53 -8.88 -26.62
CA HIS A 322 -14.09 -10.08 -27.26
C HIS A 322 -13.59 -11.35 -26.57
N HIS A 323 -12.26 -11.53 -26.52
CA HIS A 323 -11.59 -12.52 -25.67
C HIS A 323 -10.96 -11.78 -24.50
N LEU A 324 -11.05 -12.32 -23.30
CA LEU A 324 -10.48 -11.67 -22.13
C LEU A 324 -8.96 -11.61 -22.22
N LEU A 325 -8.36 -12.69 -22.72
CA LEU A 325 -6.93 -12.87 -22.79
C LEU A 325 -6.57 -13.72 -24.00
N ALA A 326 -5.57 -13.31 -24.77
CA ALA A 326 -4.93 -14.11 -25.81
C ALA A 326 -3.43 -14.18 -25.51
N THR A 327 -2.86 -15.39 -25.53
CA THR A 327 -1.44 -15.61 -25.31
C THR A 327 -0.69 -15.66 -26.65
N SER A 328 0.60 -15.30 -26.63
CA SER A 328 1.49 -15.51 -27.78
C SER A 328 1.61 -16.97 -28.21
N ASP A 329 1.27 -17.90 -27.31
CA ASP A 329 1.31 -19.34 -27.54
C ASP A 329 0.03 -19.85 -28.23
N GLY A 330 -0.91 -18.95 -28.56
CA GLY A 330 -2.15 -19.25 -29.28
C GLY A 330 -3.32 -19.64 -28.38
N GLU A 331 -3.16 -19.64 -27.05
CA GLU A 331 -4.28 -19.87 -26.14
C GLU A 331 -5.16 -18.62 -26.07
N VAL A 332 -6.46 -18.82 -26.23
CA VAL A 332 -7.45 -17.76 -26.16
C VAL A 332 -8.43 -18.09 -25.04
N VAL A 333 -8.58 -17.16 -24.11
CA VAL A 333 -9.51 -17.27 -22.98
C VAL A 333 -10.67 -16.33 -23.22
N ASP A 334 -11.85 -16.91 -23.35
CA ASP A 334 -13.08 -16.16 -23.57
C ASP A 334 -13.45 -15.29 -22.38
N ASN A 335 -14.10 -14.16 -22.68
CA ASN A 335 -14.67 -13.31 -21.67
C ASN A 335 -16.01 -13.90 -21.19
N PRO A 336 -16.16 -14.29 -19.90
CA PRO A 336 -17.37 -14.94 -19.41
C PRO A 336 -18.60 -14.03 -19.41
N GLN A 337 -18.45 -12.71 -19.62
CA GLN A 337 -19.55 -11.75 -19.77
C GLN A 337 -20.61 -11.74 -18.63
N TRP A 338 -20.30 -12.24 -17.43
CA TRP A 338 -21.24 -12.33 -16.29
C TRP A 338 -21.99 -11.04 -15.97
N TYR A 339 -21.36 -9.89 -16.21
CA TYR A 339 -22.03 -8.60 -16.00
C TYR A 339 -23.20 -8.39 -16.97
N ARG A 340 -23.04 -8.77 -18.25
CA ARG A 340 -24.09 -8.66 -19.27
C ARG A 340 -25.26 -9.58 -18.95
N GLU A 341 -24.98 -10.83 -18.58
CA GLU A 341 -26.03 -11.79 -18.16
C GLU A 341 -26.80 -11.30 -16.94
N ALA A 342 -26.10 -10.78 -15.93
CA ALA A 342 -26.73 -10.29 -14.71
C ALA A 342 -27.35 -8.89 -14.85
N GLN A 343 -27.17 -8.20 -15.98
CA GLN A 343 -27.61 -6.82 -16.17
C GLN A 343 -29.13 -6.70 -16.09
N SER A 344 -29.87 -7.65 -16.68
CA SER A 344 -31.34 -7.70 -16.63
C SER A 344 -31.83 -7.77 -15.18
N LYS A 345 -31.27 -8.69 -14.40
CA LYS A 345 -31.56 -8.88 -12.98
C LYS A 345 -31.17 -7.67 -12.14
N LEU A 346 -29.98 -7.10 -12.36
CA LEU A 346 -29.52 -5.88 -11.69
C LEU A 346 -30.47 -4.71 -11.96
N ARG A 347 -30.89 -4.52 -13.22
CA ARG A 347 -31.82 -3.46 -13.60
C ARG A 347 -33.15 -3.59 -12.87
N ILE A 348 -33.70 -4.79 -12.75
CA ILE A 348 -34.96 -5.05 -12.02
C ILE A 348 -34.79 -4.69 -10.54
N ILE A 349 -33.71 -5.14 -9.91
CA ILE A 349 -33.45 -4.86 -8.49
C ILE A 349 -33.21 -3.36 -8.27
N GLN A 350 -32.45 -2.69 -9.14
CA GLN A 350 -32.21 -1.24 -9.07
C GLN A 350 -33.51 -0.44 -9.22
N ARG A 351 -34.38 -0.80 -10.17
CA ARG A 351 -35.72 -0.19 -10.29
C ARG A 351 -36.56 -0.41 -9.04
N THR A 352 -36.48 -1.61 -8.46
CA THR A 352 -37.18 -1.94 -7.20
C THR A 352 -36.68 -1.09 -6.04
N VAL A 353 -35.36 -0.88 -5.93
CA VAL A 353 -34.79 0.04 -4.95
C VAL A 353 -35.35 1.44 -5.19
N SER A 354 -35.20 1.98 -6.40
CA SER A 354 -35.61 3.35 -6.76
C SER A 354 -37.08 3.65 -6.44
N ARG A 355 -38.00 2.72 -6.76
CA ARG A 355 -39.44 2.88 -6.51
C ARG A 355 -39.85 2.80 -5.04
N ARG A 356 -39.01 2.21 -4.16
CA ARG A 356 -39.33 2.06 -2.74
C ARG A 356 -38.95 3.31 -1.95
N THR A 357 -39.83 3.69 -1.04
CA THR A 357 -39.69 4.85 -0.15
C THR A 357 -38.33 4.89 0.53
N MET A 358 -37.66 6.04 0.47
CA MET A 358 -36.39 6.29 1.14
C MET A 358 -36.52 6.02 2.64
N GLY A 359 -35.53 5.33 3.23
CA GLY A 359 -35.53 4.96 4.66
C GLY A 359 -36.48 3.82 5.07
N GLY A 360 -37.43 3.41 4.22
CA GLY A 360 -38.38 2.35 4.55
C GLY A 360 -37.76 0.95 4.64
N ALA A 361 -38.33 0.09 5.48
CA ALA A 361 -37.87 -1.30 5.67
C ALA A 361 -37.84 -2.10 4.35
N ASN A 362 -38.82 -1.88 3.48
CA ASN A 362 -38.86 -2.51 2.16
C ASN A 362 -37.70 -2.06 1.28
N ARG A 363 -37.33 -0.78 1.31
CA ARG A 363 -36.16 -0.29 0.56
C ARG A 363 -34.88 -0.93 1.08
N LEU A 364 -34.71 -1.03 2.39
CA LEU A 364 -33.54 -1.69 3.00
C LEU A 364 -33.40 -3.15 2.52
N LYS A 365 -34.51 -3.90 2.47
CA LYS A 365 -34.53 -5.27 1.91
C LYS A 365 -34.09 -5.30 0.44
N ALA A 366 -34.54 -4.34 -0.39
CA ALA A 366 -34.15 -4.26 -1.80
C ALA A 366 -32.69 -3.88 -1.98
N VAL A 367 -32.18 -2.94 -1.17
CA VAL A 367 -30.75 -2.54 -1.18
C VAL A 367 -29.88 -3.72 -0.79
N LEU A 368 -30.27 -4.51 0.21
CA LEU A 368 -29.53 -5.72 0.58
C LEU A 368 -29.51 -6.75 -0.56
N ALA A 369 -30.63 -6.96 -1.25
CA ALA A 369 -30.69 -7.84 -2.43
C ALA A 369 -29.75 -7.33 -3.55
N LEU A 370 -29.71 -6.01 -3.78
CA LEU A 370 -28.81 -5.39 -4.74
C LEU A 370 -27.34 -5.60 -4.37
N GLN A 371 -27.00 -5.39 -3.09
CA GLN A 371 -25.65 -5.62 -2.56
C GLN A 371 -25.21 -7.06 -2.74
N ARG A 372 -26.08 -8.03 -2.44
CA ARG A 372 -25.81 -9.46 -2.64
C ARG A 372 -25.56 -9.80 -4.10
N GLN A 373 -26.36 -9.28 -5.03
CA GLN A 373 -26.15 -9.50 -6.46
C GLN A 373 -24.81 -8.92 -6.95
N HIS A 374 -24.45 -7.71 -6.50
CA HIS A 374 -23.13 -7.14 -6.81
C HIS A 374 -21.98 -7.93 -6.18
N GLU A 375 -22.17 -8.46 -4.96
CA GLU A 375 -21.18 -9.31 -4.30
C GLU A 375 -20.97 -10.60 -5.07
N THR A 376 -22.04 -11.29 -5.49
CA THR A 376 -21.94 -12.49 -6.34
C THR A 376 -21.11 -12.21 -7.59
N LEU A 377 -21.41 -11.13 -8.33
CA LEU A 377 -20.65 -10.75 -9.53
C LEU A 377 -19.19 -10.39 -9.25
N SER A 378 -18.93 -9.72 -8.12
CA SER A 378 -17.57 -9.40 -7.69
C SER A 378 -16.79 -10.66 -7.35
N ASN A 379 -17.42 -11.61 -6.65
CA ASN A 379 -16.80 -12.87 -6.26
C ASN A 379 -16.56 -13.78 -7.47
N SER A 380 -17.52 -13.93 -8.40
CA SER A 380 -17.33 -14.71 -9.63
C SER A 380 -16.17 -14.17 -10.46
N ARG A 381 -16.11 -12.85 -10.67
CA ARG A 381 -14.99 -12.21 -11.38
C ARG A 381 -13.65 -12.45 -10.69
N LYS A 382 -13.58 -12.27 -9.38
CA LYS A 382 -12.35 -12.49 -8.62
C LYS A 382 -11.91 -13.95 -8.64
N ASP A 383 -12.83 -14.88 -8.46
CA ASP A 383 -12.54 -16.32 -8.48
C ASP A 383 -11.91 -16.72 -9.82
N PHE A 384 -12.53 -16.33 -10.91
CA PHE A 384 -12.03 -16.61 -12.25
C PHE A 384 -10.69 -15.97 -12.55
N LEU A 385 -10.53 -14.67 -12.26
CA LEU A 385 -9.26 -13.98 -12.49
C LEU A 385 -8.13 -14.58 -11.64
N ASN A 386 -8.41 -15.00 -10.41
CA ASN A 386 -7.42 -15.64 -9.56
C ASN A 386 -7.03 -17.03 -10.08
N LYS A 387 -8.00 -17.82 -10.56
CA LYS A 387 -7.74 -19.14 -11.17
C LYS A 387 -6.94 -19.00 -12.46
N LEU A 388 -7.32 -18.07 -13.31
CA LEU A 388 -6.60 -17.77 -14.56
C LEU A 388 -5.17 -17.29 -14.27
N ALA A 389 -5.01 -16.36 -13.32
CA ALA A 389 -3.68 -15.90 -12.92
C ALA A 389 -2.82 -17.03 -12.33
N PHE A 390 -3.43 -17.98 -11.61
CA PHE A 390 -2.73 -19.15 -11.08
C PHE A 390 -2.30 -20.09 -12.22
N GLN A 391 -3.17 -20.36 -13.19
CA GLN A 391 -2.87 -21.17 -14.38
C GLN A 391 -1.78 -20.56 -15.26
N LEU A 392 -1.73 -19.23 -15.38
CA LEU A 392 -0.72 -18.54 -16.19
C LEU A 392 0.65 -18.45 -15.49
N THR A 393 0.69 -18.55 -14.16
CA THR A 393 1.93 -18.38 -13.38
C THR A 393 2.52 -19.69 -12.86
N THR A 394 1.78 -20.79 -12.96
CA THR A 394 2.19 -22.15 -12.54
C THR A 394 2.32 -23.03 -13.77
#